data_AF-A0AAJ7X4W1-F1
#
_entry.id   AF-A0AAJ7X4W1-F1
#
_cell.length_a   1.000
_cell.length_b   1.000
_cell.length_c   1.000
_cell.angle_alpha   90.00
_cell.angle_beta   90.00
_cell.angle_gamma   90.00
#
_symmetry.space_group_name_H-M   'P 1'
#
loop_
_entity.id
_entity.type
_entity.pdbx_description
1 polymer ?
#
loop_
_entity_poly.entity_id
_entity_poly.type
_entity_poly.pdbx_seq_one_letter_code
_entity_poly.pdbx_strand_id
1 'polypeptide(L)'
;MVDKNLQGNERNPWEAECPSSVALFLSRAVADGMITQEEIEDNRKQVEKESAVVHQIKLQNEIAALQTEVNKMKLERQKLELVLDTADVSHQSLLLQKTEKLQRINRELEGVLKERRALTQRLLERTTMASIALDANYHRQAVELLSLVSRLLADLEGNVSLLHEVNAFHIQHKKLNEEWMQLSSSAQLREEAARALLRLEDGTQLLHSATRPHLTES
;
A
#
# COMPACT_ATOMS: atom_id res chain seq x y z
N MET A 1 18.03 33.89 47.95
CA MET A 1 19.39 34.30 47.55
C MET A 1 19.31 35.76 47.15
N VAL A 2 20.27 36.55 47.63
CA VAL A 2 20.17 38.01 47.74
C VAL A 2 20.55 38.66 46.42
N ASP A 3 19.55 39.12 45.66
CA ASP A 3 19.76 40.07 44.56
C ASP A 3 19.85 41.47 45.15
N LYS A 4 21.08 41.93 45.39
CA LYS A 4 21.37 43.33 45.70
C LYS A 4 22.60 43.78 44.91
N ASN A 5 22.41 44.94 44.29
CA ASN A 5 23.43 45.89 43.87
C ASN A 5 24.25 45.49 42.62
N LEU A 6 23.86 46.08 41.50
CA LEU A 6 24.67 47.07 40.78
C LEU A 6 23.70 47.84 39.89
N GLN A 7 23.00 48.81 40.50
CA GLN A 7 22.37 49.87 39.74
C GLN A 7 23.49 50.59 39.00
N GLY A 8 23.56 50.35 37.68
CA GLY A 8 24.18 51.31 36.79
C GLY A 8 23.53 52.65 37.08
N ASN A 9 24.35 53.63 37.42
CA ASN A 9 23.92 55.02 37.48
C ASN A 9 23.59 55.43 36.04
N GLU A 10 22.40 55.08 35.57
CA GLU A 10 21.84 55.55 34.32
C GLU A 10 21.62 57.06 34.49
N ARG A 11 22.64 57.83 34.10
CA ARG A 11 22.53 59.28 33.96
C ARG A 11 21.29 59.60 33.11
N ASN A 12 20.48 60.51 33.63
CA ASN A 12 19.25 60.93 32.98
C ASN A 12 19.57 61.51 31.58
N PRO A 13 19.04 60.92 30.49
CA PRO A 13 19.34 61.36 29.11
C PRO A 13 18.75 62.74 28.75
N TRP A 14 18.04 63.39 29.68
CA TRP A 14 17.41 64.71 29.50
C TRP A 14 18.09 65.85 30.29
N GLU A 15 19.16 65.57 31.04
CA GLU A 15 19.97 66.62 31.65
C GLU A 15 20.93 67.17 30.57
N ALA A 16 20.70 68.42 30.15
CA ALA A 16 21.70 69.15 29.38
C ALA A 16 23.01 69.15 30.16
N GLU A 17 24.14 68.88 29.49
CA GLU A 17 25.48 68.87 30.07
C GLU A 17 25.84 70.26 30.60
N CYS A 18 25.32 70.61 31.77
CA CYS A 18 25.73 71.81 32.48
C CYS A 18 27.19 71.59 32.88
N PRO A 19 28.14 72.44 32.41
CA PRO A 19 29.53 72.31 32.80
C PRO A 19 29.60 72.37 34.33
N SER A 20 30.29 71.38 34.92
CA SER A 20 30.47 71.28 36.37
C SER A 20 30.90 72.63 36.94
N SER A 21 30.41 73.00 38.13
CA SER A 21 30.77 74.27 38.78
C SER A 21 32.29 74.49 38.87
N VAL A 22 33.04 73.39 39.01
CA VAL A 22 34.51 73.38 38.98
C VAL A 22 35.06 73.69 37.58
N ALA A 23 34.45 73.15 36.52
CA ALA A 23 34.85 73.44 35.14
C ALA A 23 34.57 74.90 34.76
N LEU A 24 33.47 75.48 35.23
CA LEU A 24 33.17 76.90 35.06
C LEU A 24 34.16 77.79 35.84
N PHE A 25 34.56 77.39 37.04
CA PHE A 25 35.57 78.09 37.81
C PHE A 25 36.96 78.05 37.14
N LEU A 26 37.40 76.87 36.70
CA LEU A 26 38.69 76.71 36.03
C LEU A 26 38.74 77.46 34.70
N SER A 27 37.67 77.41 33.89
CA SER A 27 37.60 78.16 32.64
C SER A 27 37.66 79.68 32.85
N ARG A 28 37.06 80.19 33.93
CA ARG A 28 37.18 81.61 34.31
C ARG A 28 38.57 81.96 34.83
N ALA A 29 39.19 81.09 35.63
CA ALA A 29 40.56 81.28 36.11
C ALA A 29 41.60 81.31 34.95
N VAL A 30 41.34 80.56 33.88
CA VAL A 30 42.13 80.61 32.63
C VAL A 30 41.87 81.91 31.86
N ALA A 31 40.61 82.34 31.75
CA ALA A 31 40.25 83.59 31.07
C ALA A 31 40.80 84.85 31.78
N ASP A 32 40.84 84.83 33.11
CA ASP A 32 41.41 85.88 33.95
C ASP A 32 42.96 85.81 34.03
N GLY A 33 43.58 84.83 33.33
CA GLY A 33 45.04 84.67 33.23
C GLY A 33 45.73 84.19 34.50
N MET A 34 44.98 83.68 35.48
CA MET A 34 45.51 83.24 36.78
C MET A 34 46.16 81.85 36.72
N ILE A 35 45.74 81.02 35.77
CA ILE A 35 46.28 79.69 35.51
C ILE A 35 46.32 79.50 33.99
N THR A 36 47.38 78.92 33.46
CA THR A 36 47.47 78.59 32.04
C THR A 36 46.83 77.23 31.74
N GLN A 37 46.28 77.06 30.54
CA GLN A 37 45.70 75.78 30.11
C GLN A 37 46.73 74.64 30.14
N GLU A 38 48.01 74.97 29.92
CA GLU A 38 49.14 74.02 29.97
C GLU A 38 49.40 73.54 31.41
N GLU A 39 49.34 74.43 32.41
CA GLU A 39 49.46 74.04 33.83
C GLU A 39 48.33 73.11 34.29
N ILE A 40 47.09 73.32 33.82
CA ILE A 40 45.96 72.43 34.11
C ILE A 40 46.20 71.04 33.49
N GLU A 41 46.66 71.02 32.25
CA GLU A 41 46.92 69.80 31.49
C GLU A 41 48.08 68.99 32.08
N ASP A 42 49.13 69.66 32.56
CA ASP A 42 50.27 69.01 33.21
C ASP A 42 49.91 68.50 34.61
N ASN A 43 49.13 69.26 35.39
CA ASN A 43 48.56 68.76 36.65
C ASN A 43 47.64 67.56 36.43
N ARG A 44 46.83 67.55 35.35
CA ARG A 44 46.02 66.40 34.97
C ARG A 44 46.89 65.17 34.70
N LYS A 45 47.92 65.31 33.86
CA LYS A 45 48.85 64.21 33.56
C LYS A 45 49.60 63.73 34.80
N GLN A 46 49.94 64.63 35.73
CA GLN A 46 50.60 64.30 36.98
C GLN A 46 49.67 63.49 37.90
N VAL A 47 48.44 63.98 38.11
CA VAL A 47 47.41 63.28 38.90
C VAL A 47 47.06 61.93 38.28
N GLU A 48 47.03 61.82 36.95
CA GLU A 48 46.83 60.54 36.26
C GLU A 48 47.97 59.54 36.46
N LYS A 49 49.20 59.99 36.68
CA LYS A 49 50.38 59.14 36.94
C LYS A 49 50.53 58.76 38.41
N GLU A 50 50.22 59.68 39.31
CA GLU A 50 50.50 59.52 40.75
C GLU A 50 49.31 59.02 41.56
N SER A 51 48.07 59.26 41.11
CA SER A 51 46.88 58.86 41.86
C SER A 51 46.47 57.42 41.57
N ALA A 52 46.60 56.56 42.58
CA ALA A 52 46.11 55.18 42.53
C ALA A 52 44.60 55.08 42.23
N VAL A 53 43.80 56.05 42.67
CA VAL A 53 42.34 56.08 42.45
C VAL A 53 42.01 56.34 40.98
N VAL A 54 42.71 57.27 40.33
CA VAL A 54 42.49 57.58 38.91
C VAL A 54 42.89 56.41 38.03
N HIS A 55 44.01 55.76 38.34
CA HIS A 55 44.43 54.53 37.67
C HIS A 55 43.40 53.40 37.83
N GLN A 56 42.86 53.22 39.05
CA GLN A 56 41.82 52.23 39.31
C GLN A 56 40.53 52.50 38.52
N ILE A 57 40.11 53.77 38.41
CA ILE A 57 38.93 54.16 37.61
C ILE A 57 39.17 53.89 36.12
N LYS A 58 40.37 54.18 35.59
CA LYS A 58 40.73 53.88 34.19
C LYS A 58 40.61 52.38 33.91
N LEU A 59 41.22 51.54 34.76
CA LEU A 59 41.11 50.08 34.65
C LEU A 59 39.65 49.60 34.73
N GLN A 60 38.85 50.16 35.63
CA GLN A 60 37.43 49.81 35.73
C GLN A 60 36.66 50.17 34.46
N ASN A 61 36.95 51.31 33.84
CA ASN A 61 36.34 51.71 32.57
C ASN A 61 36.76 50.78 31.42
N GLU A 62 38.04 50.39 31.36
CA GLU A 62 38.54 49.43 30.36
C GLU A 62 37.90 48.04 30.53
N ILE A 63 37.79 47.56 31.78
CA ILE A 63 37.10 46.32 32.10
C ILE A 63 35.63 46.39 31.70
N ALA A 64 34.94 47.50 32.00
CA ALA A 64 33.56 47.70 31.60
C ALA A 64 33.41 47.71 30.07
N ALA A 65 34.30 48.41 29.35
CA ALA A 65 34.30 48.42 27.89
C ALA A 65 34.49 47.00 27.32
N LEU A 66 35.48 46.24 27.81
CA LEU A 66 35.69 44.85 27.40
C LEU A 66 34.49 43.95 27.73
N GLN A 67 33.85 44.14 28.89
CA GLN A 67 32.64 43.40 29.25
C GLN A 67 31.49 43.71 28.30
N THR A 68 31.31 44.97 27.89
CA THR A 68 30.28 45.31 26.90
C THR A 68 30.54 44.65 25.55
N GLU A 69 31.79 44.58 25.11
CA GLU A 69 32.16 43.92 23.85
C GLU A 69 31.95 42.40 23.94
N VAL A 70 32.33 41.76 25.06
CA VAL A 70 32.06 40.33 25.30
C VAL A 70 30.57 40.04 25.28
N ASN A 71 29.75 40.89 25.90
CA ASN A 71 28.30 40.75 25.91
C ASN A 71 27.72 40.88 24.51
N LYS A 72 28.20 41.85 23.72
CA LYS A 72 27.82 42.02 22.31
C LYS A 72 28.16 40.77 21.49
N MET A 73 29.38 40.26 21.58
CA MET A 73 29.80 39.03 20.90
C MET A 73 28.97 37.81 21.34
N LYS A 74 28.60 37.74 22.63
CA LYS A 74 27.74 36.68 23.15
C LYS A 74 26.34 36.74 22.52
N LEU A 75 25.76 37.93 22.40
CA LEU A 75 24.46 38.12 21.76
C LEU A 75 24.51 37.79 20.26
N GLU A 76 25.56 38.20 19.56
CA GLU A 76 25.76 37.86 18.15
C GLU A 76 25.86 36.34 17.93
N ARG A 77 26.60 35.64 18.81
CA ARG A 77 26.66 34.18 18.79
C ARG A 77 25.30 33.54 18.99
N GLN A 78 24.56 33.95 20.02
CA GLN A 78 23.21 33.43 20.29
C GLN A 78 22.25 33.67 19.13
N LYS A 79 22.36 34.82 18.47
CA LYS A 79 21.57 35.12 17.27
C LYS A 79 21.88 34.13 16.15
N LEU A 80 23.15 33.85 15.88
CA LEU A 80 23.56 32.90 14.84
C LEU A 80 23.13 31.47 15.17
N GLU A 81 23.24 31.07 16.44
CA GLU A 81 22.77 29.77 16.94
C GLU A 81 21.26 29.61 16.74
N LEU A 82 20.46 30.63 17.12
CA LEU A 82 19.02 30.63 16.87
C LEU A 82 18.67 30.55 15.39
N VAL A 83 19.42 31.22 14.51
CA VAL A 83 19.22 31.12 13.05
C VAL A 83 19.52 29.70 12.56
N LEU A 84 20.56 29.06 13.07
CA LEU A 84 20.91 27.69 12.71
C LEU A 84 19.87 26.68 13.21
N ASP A 85 19.41 26.82 14.46
CA ASP A 85 18.39 25.96 15.06
C ASP A 85 17.04 26.11 14.36
N THR A 86 16.73 27.32 13.90
CA THR A 86 15.49 27.63 13.19
C THR A 86 15.64 27.48 11.66
N ALA A 87 16.83 27.13 11.16
CA ALA A 87 17.13 27.03 9.73
C ALA A 87 16.18 26.07 9.01
N ASP A 88 15.81 25.01 9.70
CA ASP A 88 15.06 23.88 9.18
C ASP A 88 13.56 24.16 8.98
N VAL A 89 13.07 25.26 9.55
CA VAL A 89 11.71 25.80 9.43
C VAL A 89 11.63 27.22 8.87
N SER A 90 12.74 27.98 8.84
CA SER A 90 12.78 29.36 8.34
C SER A 90 13.40 29.51 6.96
N HIS A 91 14.36 28.65 6.58
CA HIS A 91 15.01 28.76 5.28
C HIS A 91 14.18 28.09 4.18
N GLN A 92 13.67 28.92 3.27
CA GLN A 92 12.84 28.50 2.14
C GLN A 92 13.52 27.41 1.28
N SER A 93 14.84 27.48 1.05
CA SER A 93 15.56 26.48 0.25
C SER A 93 15.56 25.09 0.91
N LEU A 94 15.80 25.02 2.22
CA LEU A 94 15.80 23.78 2.99
C LEU A 94 14.37 23.21 3.11
N LEU A 95 13.38 24.07 3.30
CA LEU A 95 11.97 23.68 3.28
C LEU A 95 11.57 23.13 1.91
N LEU A 96 11.92 23.80 0.81
CA LEU A 96 11.65 23.32 -0.54
C LEU A 96 12.26 21.94 -0.76
N GLN A 97 13.53 21.75 -0.41
CA GLN A 97 14.20 20.44 -0.49
C GLN A 97 13.47 19.35 0.32
N LYS A 98 13.06 19.65 1.56
CA LYS A 98 12.27 18.73 2.40
C LYS A 98 10.92 18.41 1.74
N THR A 99 10.22 19.41 1.21
CA THR A 99 8.91 19.23 0.56
C THR A 99 9.02 18.40 -0.72
N GLU A 100 10.04 18.62 -1.54
CA GLU A 100 10.29 17.83 -2.75
C GLU A 100 10.56 16.35 -2.42
N LYS A 101 11.33 16.10 -1.36
CA LYS A 101 11.59 14.74 -0.87
C LYS A 101 10.29 14.07 -0.40
N LEU A 102 9.47 14.78 0.38
CA LEU A 102 8.16 14.26 0.81
C LEU A 102 7.21 14.01 -0.36
N GLN A 103 7.16 14.91 -1.34
CA GLN A 103 6.36 14.74 -2.55
C GLN A 103 6.83 13.56 -3.39
N ARG A 104 8.15 13.29 -3.45
CA ARG A 104 8.68 12.09 -4.11
C ARG A 104 8.17 10.82 -3.42
N ILE A 105 8.32 10.72 -2.10
CA ILE A 105 7.86 9.57 -1.32
C ILE A 105 6.35 9.39 -1.48
N ASN A 106 5.58 10.47 -1.45
CA ASN A 106 4.13 10.38 -1.62
C ASN A 106 3.73 9.84 -3.00
N ARG A 107 4.41 10.28 -4.07
CA ARG A 107 4.20 9.74 -5.42
C ARG A 107 4.55 8.25 -5.51
N GLU A 108 5.63 7.83 -4.87
CA GLU A 108 6.03 6.42 -4.79
C GLU A 108 4.97 5.59 -4.06
N LEU A 109 4.48 6.07 -2.90
CA LEU A 109 3.40 5.42 -2.15
C LEU A 109 2.09 5.34 -2.95
N GLU A 110 1.71 6.40 -3.66
CA GLU A 110 0.56 6.39 -4.56
C GLU A 110 0.72 5.33 -5.66
N GLY A 111 1.92 5.16 -6.21
CA GLY A 111 2.26 4.10 -7.16
C GLY A 111 2.02 2.71 -6.56
N VAL A 112 2.60 2.45 -5.39
CA VAL A 112 2.44 1.17 -4.68
C VAL A 112 0.96 0.89 -4.36
N LEU A 113 0.19 1.90 -3.94
CA LEU A 113 -1.24 1.74 -3.66
C LEU A 113 -2.05 1.43 -4.91
N LYS A 114 -1.72 2.04 -6.05
CA LYS A 114 -2.36 1.74 -7.35
C LYS A 114 -2.06 0.31 -7.79
N GLU A 115 -0.80 -0.12 -7.70
CA GLU A 115 -0.40 -1.49 -8.03
C GLU A 115 -1.07 -2.50 -7.11
N ARG A 116 -1.11 -2.24 -5.79
CA ARG A 116 -1.83 -3.09 -4.84
C ARG A 116 -3.30 -3.23 -5.23
N ARG A 117 -3.99 -2.13 -5.55
CA ARG A 117 -5.39 -2.18 -6.00
C ARG A 117 -5.54 -2.98 -7.29
N ALA A 118 -4.67 -2.78 -8.26
CA ALA A 118 -4.68 -3.51 -9.53
C ALA A 118 -4.44 -5.01 -9.32
N LEU A 119 -3.52 -5.38 -8.42
CA LEU A 119 -3.28 -6.78 -8.04
C LEU A 119 -4.49 -7.38 -7.33
N THR A 120 -5.09 -6.66 -6.38
CA THR A 120 -6.31 -7.12 -5.71
C THR A 120 -7.45 -7.32 -6.70
N GLN A 121 -7.66 -6.40 -7.65
CA GLN A 121 -8.68 -6.55 -8.69
C GLN A 121 -8.41 -7.77 -9.58
N ARG A 122 -7.17 -7.95 -10.05
CA ARG A 122 -6.81 -9.13 -10.87
C ARG A 122 -6.98 -10.45 -10.12
N LEU A 123 -6.63 -10.48 -8.83
CA LEU A 123 -6.84 -11.65 -7.99
C LEU A 123 -8.32 -11.89 -7.73
N LEU A 124 -9.10 -10.84 -7.51
CA LEU A 124 -10.55 -10.92 -7.34
C LEU A 124 -11.19 -11.48 -8.62
N GLU A 125 -10.91 -10.90 -9.79
CA GLU A 125 -11.42 -11.37 -11.08
C GLU A 125 -11.08 -12.84 -11.35
N ARG A 126 -9.85 -13.26 -11.03
CA ARG A 126 -9.42 -14.66 -11.19
C ARG A 126 -10.07 -15.59 -10.17
N THR A 127 -10.41 -15.12 -8.98
CA THR A 127 -11.03 -15.92 -7.91
C THR A 127 -12.55 -15.87 -7.95
N THR A 128 -13.19 -14.87 -8.56
CA THR A 128 -14.64 -14.77 -8.72
C THR A 128 -15.23 -15.83 -9.65
N MET A 129 -14.40 -16.56 -10.41
CA MET A 129 -14.83 -17.79 -11.09
C MET A 129 -14.92 -19.00 -10.15
N ALA A 130 -14.43 -18.90 -8.90
CA ALA A 130 -14.43 -19.97 -7.89
C ALA A 130 -15.01 -19.54 -6.52
N SER A 131 -15.18 -18.24 -6.27
CA SER A 131 -15.65 -17.69 -5.00
C SER A 131 -16.87 -16.83 -5.24
N ILE A 132 -18.05 -17.40 -4.98
CA ILE A 132 -19.27 -16.62 -4.82
C ILE A 132 -19.07 -15.82 -3.53
N ALA A 133 -18.98 -14.49 -3.63
CA ALA A 133 -18.90 -13.62 -2.47
C ALA A 133 -20.23 -13.72 -1.69
N LEU A 134 -20.28 -14.64 -0.74
CA LEU A 134 -21.39 -14.86 0.18
C LEU A 134 -21.12 -14.12 1.48
N ASP A 135 -22.10 -13.36 1.95
CA ASP A 135 -22.03 -12.72 3.26
C ASP A 135 -22.00 -13.79 4.36
N ALA A 136 -21.26 -13.51 5.45
CA ALA A 136 -20.88 -14.51 6.44
C ALA A 136 -22.08 -15.23 7.09
N ASN A 137 -23.20 -14.51 7.17
CA ASN A 137 -24.48 -14.99 7.70
C ASN A 137 -25.11 -16.12 6.88
N TYR A 138 -24.75 -16.24 5.60
CA TYR A 138 -25.35 -17.20 4.67
C TYR A 138 -24.44 -18.39 4.34
N HIS A 139 -23.22 -18.45 4.88
CA HIS A 139 -22.29 -19.55 4.58
C HIS A 139 -22.84 -20.92 5.03
N ARG A 140 -23.51 -21.00 6.19
CA ARG A 140 -24.06 -22.27 6.67
C ARG A 140 -25.11 -22.82 5.71
N GLN A 141 -26.06 -21.99 5.30
CA GLN A 141 -27.11 -22.35 4.35
C GLN A 141 -26.53 -22.64 2.97
N ALA A 142 -25.51 -21.89 2.54
CA ALA A 142 -24.84 -22.14 1.27
C ALA A 142 -24.12 -23.49 1.25
N VAL A 143 -23.45 -23.88 2.34
CA VAL A 143 -22.80 -25.20 2.46
C VAL A 143 -23.84 -26.32 2.42
N GLU A 144 -24.95 -26.17 3.15
CA GLU A 144 -26.05 -27.15 3.13
C GLU A 144 -26.65 -27.28 1.71
N LEU A 145 -26.92 -26.17 1.02
CA LEU A 145 -27.42 -26.17 -0.36
C LEU A 145 -26.42 -26.76 -1.36
N LEU A 146 -25.14 -26.38 -1.29
CA LEU A 146 -24.11 -26.92 -2.17
C LEU A 146 -23.91 -28.41 -1.96
N SER A 147 -24.02 -28.90 -0.72
CA SER A 147 -23.96 -30.33 -0.42
C SER A 147 -25.14 -31.10 -1.02
N LEU A 148 -26.34 -30.50 -1.00
CA LEU A 148 -27.54 -31.07 -1.62
C LEU A 148 -27.39 -31.10 -3.15
N VAL A 149 -26.95 -30.00 -3.74
CA VAL A 149 -26.71 -29.88 -5.19
C VAL A 149 -25.67 -30.90 -5.64
N SER A 150 -24.57 -31.06 -4.90
CA SER A 150 -23.54 -32.07 -5.21
C SER A 150 -24.09 -33.49 -5.18
N ARG A 151 -24.98 -33.82 -4.24
CA ARG A 151 -25.61 -35.14 -4.15
C ARG A 151 -26.57 -35.37 -5.32
N LEU A 152 -27.40 -34.38 -5.63
CA LEU A 152 -28.30 -34.43 -6.77
C LEU A 152 -27.56 -34.59 -8.10
N LEU A 153 -26.42 -33.92 -8.27
CA LEU A 153 -25.55 -34.10 -9.44
C LEU A 153 -25.03 -35.53 -9.56
N ALA A 154 -24.56 -36.12 -8.46
CA ALA A 154 -24.10 -37.51 -8.44
C ALA A 154 -25.23 -38.50 -8.78
N ASP A 155 -26.43 -38.28 -8.21
CA ASP A 155 -27.61 -39.11 -8.51
C ASP A 155 -28.03 -38.97 -9.99
N LEU A 156 -27.95 -37.76 -10.55
CA LEU A 156 -28.26 -37.51 -11.95
C LEU A 156 -27.27 -38.22 -12.88
N GLU A 157 -25.98 -38.16 -12.57
CA GLU A 157 -24.92 -38.84 -13.32
C GLU A 157 -25.08 -40.35 -13.29
N GLY A 158 -25.47 -40.92 -12.13
CA GLY A 158 -25.83 -42.32 -11.99
C GLY A 158 -27.02 -42.70 -12.88
N ASN A 159 -28.08 -41.89 -12.88
CA ASN A 159 -29.26 -42.13 -13.71
C ASN A 159 -28.96 -42.04 -15.22
N VAL A 160 -28.12 -41.09 -15.64
CA VAL A 160 -27.68 -40.99 -17.04
C VAL A 160 -26.88 -42.22 -17.45
N SER A 161 -26.02 -42.72 -16.56
CA SER A 161 -25.25 -43.95 -16.79
C SER A 161 -26.17 -45.16 -16.95
N LEU A 162 -27.16 -45.32 -16.06
CA LEU A 162 -28.17 -46.38 -16.15
C LEU A 162 -28.99 -46.29 -17.44
N LEU A 163 -29.40 -45.08 -17.87
CA LEU A 163 -30.10 -44.89 -19.14
C LEU A 163 -29.24 -45.29 -20.33
N HIS A 164 -27.93 -45.06 -20.27
CA HIS A 164 -27.00 -45.49 -21.32
C HIS A 164 -26.92 -47.02 -21.40
N GLU A 165 -26.85 -47.70 -20.26
CA GLU A 165 -26.87 -49.17 -20.18
C GLU A 165 -28.17 -49.76 -20.72
N VAL A 166 -29.33 -49.21 -20.31
CA VAL A 166 -30.64 -49.64 -20.81
C VAL A 166 -30.76 -49.43 -22.32
N ASN A 167 -30.27 -48.30 -22.83
CA ASN A 167 -30.26 -48.04 -24.26
C ASN A 167 -29.35 -49.02 -25.02
N ALA A 168 -28.17 -49.33 -24.48
CA ALA A 168 -27.28 -50.34 -25.04
C ALA A 168 -27.94 -51.73 -25.07
N PHE A 169 -28.61 -52.12 -23.99
CA PHE A 169 -29.39 -53.36 -23.93
C PHE A 169 -30.52 -53.38 -24.97
N HIS A 170 -31.27 -52.29 -25.11
CA HIS A 170 -32.33 -52.18 -26.10
C HIS A 170 -31.80 -52.33 -27.54
N ILE A 171 -30.66 -51.72 -27.86
CA ILE A 171 -30.01 -51.88 -29.18
C ILE A 171 -29.60 -53.34 -29.41
N GLN A 172 -29.01 -54.00 -28.41
CA GLN A 172 -28.63 -55.42 -28.51
C GLN A 172 -29.86 -56.32 -28.72
N HIS A 173 -30.93 -56.10 -27.95
CA HIS A 173 -32.17 -56.87 -28.06
C HIS A 173 -32.82 -56.68 -29.43
N LYS A 174 -32.82 -55.45 -29.97
CA LYS A 174 -33.33 -55.18 -31.33
C LYS A 174 -32.54 -55.97 -32.37
N LYS A 175 -31.21 -55.99 -32.28
CA LYS A 175 -30.35 -56.76 -33.19
C LYS A 175 -30.65 -58.27 -33.10
N LEU A 176 -30.76 -58.80 -31.88
CA LEU A 176 -31.10 -60.22 -31.67
C LEU A 176 -32.47 -60.57 -32.27
N ASN A 177 -33.45 -59.69 -32.13
CA ASN A 177 -34.78 -59.89 -32.70
C ASN A 177 -34.77 -59.89 -34.24
N GLU A 178 -33.97 -59.02 -34.86
CA GLU A 178 -33.75 -59.03 -36.31
C GLU A 178 -33.12 -60.36 -36.78
N GLU A 179 -32.09 -60.85 -36.07
CA GLU A 179 -31.46 -62.15 -36.35
C GLU A 179 -32.45 -63.31 -36.17
N TRP A 180 -33.28 -63.29 -35.12
CA TRP A 180 -34.30 -64.31 -34.87
C TRP A 180 -35.38 -64.33 -35.97
N MET A 181 -35.83 -63.17 -36.45
CA MET A 181 -36.76 -63.09 -37.58
C MET A 181 -36.15 -63.66 -38.87
N GLN A 182 -34.87 -63.40 -39.15
CA GLN A 182 -34.17 -64.00 -40.29
C GLN A 182 -34.09 -65.53 -40.17
N LEU A 183 -33.77 -66.03 -38.99
CA LEU A 183 -33.67 -67.47 -38.73
C LEU A 183 -35.03 -68.16 -38.90
N SER A 184 -36.10 -67.55 -38.39
CA SER A 184 -37.47 -68.05 -38.51
C SER A 184 -37.93 -68.12 -39.97
N SER A 185 -37.73 -67.06 -40.76
CA SER A 185 -38.08 -67.07 -42.19
C SER A 185 -37.29 -68.13 -42.97
N SER A 186 -36.00 -68.31 -42.68
CA SER A 186 -35.18 -69.38 -43.29
C SER A 186 -35.66 -70.79 -42.91
N ALA A 187 -36.19 -70.97 -41.70
CA ALA A 187 -36.72 -72.23 -41.22
C ALA A 187 -38.06 -72.54 -41.92
N GLN A 188 -38.94 -71.54 -42.07
CA GLN A 188 -40.19 -71.66 -42.82
C GLN A 188 -39.93 -72.04 -44.28
N LEU A 189 -39.01 -71.36 -44.97
CA LEU A 189 -38.63 -71.69 -46.34
C LEU A 189 -38.10 -73.13 -46.47
N ARG A 190 -37.29 -73.59 -45.50
CA ARG A 190 -36.81 -74.97 -45.46
C ARG A 190 -37.93 -75.98 -45.25
N GLU A 191 -38.88 -75.66 -44.37
CA GLU A 191 -40.03 -76.53 -44.12
C GLU A 191 -40.95 -76.61 -45.35
N GLU A 192 -41.20 -75.49 -46.03
CA GLU A 192 -41.94 -75.45 -47.29
C GLU A 192 -41.27 -76.28 -48.39
N ALA A 193 -39.94 -76.17 -48.52
CA ALA A 193 -39.17 -76.99 -49.44
C ALA A 193 -39.28 -78.50 -49.09
N ALA A 194 -39.18 -78.87 -47.81
CA ALA A 194 -39.34 -80.24 -47.37
C ALA A 194 -40.76 -80.78 -47.65
N ARG A 195 -41.80 -79.96 -47.41
CA ARG A 195 -43.19 -80.30 -47.76
C ARG A 195 -43.38 -80.49 -49.26
N ALA A 196 -42.73 -79.68 -50.10
CA ALA A 196 -42.78 -79.83 -51.55
C ALA A 196 -42.12 -81.13 -52.02
N LEU A 197 -41.00 -81.54 -51.42
CA LEU A 197 -40.34 -82.82 -51.72
C LEU A 197 -41.23 -84.03 -51.39
N LEU A 198 -41.87 -84.04 -50.22
CA LEU A 198 -42.80 -85.11 -49.84
C LEU A 198 -43.98 -85.22 -50.83
N ARG A 199 -44.54 -84.09 -51.28
CA ARG A 199 -45.60 -84.10 -52.30
C ARG A 199 -45.14 -84.70 -53.64
N LEU A 200 -43.89 -84.47 -54.03
CA LEU A 200 -43.32 -85.08 -55.24
C LEU A 200 -43.12 -86.58 -55.07
N GLU A 201 -42.70 -87.03 -53.88
CA GLU A 201 -42.55 -88.45 -53.55
C GLU A 201 -43.89 -89.19 -53.53
N ASP A 202 -44.93 -88.60 -52.94
CA ASP A 202 -46.29 -89.17 -53.00
C ASP A 202 -46.80 -89.23 -54.46
N GLY A 203 -46.48 -88.22 -55.28
CA GLY A 203 -46.80 -88.20 -56.70
C GLY A 203 -46.09 -89.30 -57.51
N THR A 204 -44.83 -89.61 -57.21
CA THR A 204 -44.11 -90.72 -57.86
C THR A 204 -44.58 -92.09 -57.37
N GLN A 205 -45.00 -92.21 -56.11
CA GLN A 205 -45.66 -93.42 -55.59
C GLN A 205 -47.04 -93.66 -56.23
N LEU A 206 -47.80 -92.60 -56.53
CA LEU A 206 -49.06 -92.70 -57.29
C LEU A 206 -48.82 -93.11 -58.75
N LEU A 207 -47.74 -92.65 -59.38
CA LEU A 207 -47.33 -93.11 -60.72
C LEU A 207 -46.87 -94.57 -60.71
N HIS A 208 -46.17 -95.02 -59.66
CA HIS A 208 -45.78 -96.42 -59.51
C HIS A 208 -46.94 -97.36 -59.13
N SER A 209 -47.97 -96.88 -58.42
CA SER A 209 -49.19 -97.66 -58.18
C SER A 209 -50.16 -97.67 -59.39
N ALA A 210 -50.19 -96.61 -60.22
CA ALA A 210 -50.89 -96.62 -61.51
C ALA A 210 -50.23 -97.52 -62.57
N THR A 211 -48.96 -97.93 -62.36
CA THR A 211 -48.22 -98.83 -63.27
C THR A 211 -48.26 -100.30 -62.80
N ARG A 212 -49.02 -100.65 -61.75
CA ARG A 212 -49.34 -102.05 -61.42
C ARG A 212 -50.75 -102.40 -61.92
N PRO A 213 -50.90 -103.05 -63.10
CA PRO A 213 -52.11 -103.79 -63.38
C PRO A 213 -52.10 -105.10 -62.58
N HIS A 214 -53.21 -105.36 -61.92
CA HIS A 214 -53.64 -106.69 -61.52
C HIS A 214 -53.76 -107.58 -62.75
N LEU A 215 -53.09 -108.74 -62.76
CA LEU A 215 -53.62 -109.95 -63.41
C LEU A 215 -53.30 -111.17 -62.54
N THR A 216 -54.38 -111.72 -61.99
CA THR A 216 -54.63 -113.08 -61.55
C THR A 216 -54.73 -114.05 -62.73
N GLU A 217 -54.46 -115.34 -62.48
CA GLU A 217 -54.79 -116.55 -63.29
C GLU A 217 -54.14 -116.61 -64.69
N SER A 218 -53.47 -117.68 -65.11
CA SER A 218 -53.58 -119.11 -64.84
C SER A 218 -52.25 -119.82 -65.09
#